data_AF-A0A938BNQ4-F1
#
_entry.id   AF-A0A938BNQ4-F1
#
_cell.length_a   1.000
_cell.length_b   1.000
_cell.length_c   1.000
_cell.angle_alpha   90.00
_cell.angle_beta   90.00
_cell.angle_gamma   90.00
#
_symmetry.space_group_name_H-M   'P 1'
#
loop_
_entity.id
_entity.type
_entity.pdbx_description
1 polymer ?
#
loop_
_entity_poly.entity_id
_entity_poly.type
_entity_poly.pdbx_seq_one_letter_code
_entity_poly.pdbx_strand_id
1 'polypeptide(L)'
;MGKTRLLEALRAEAATGGRRVILVDARDSGPNPFALLGTIAELGGRKPGPGQEILLAALGGDPGGLDRRVAEVRTQAAWAELLSGLAEGAGFGKRVLLLIDNAEAADEASLRMLSALTRRSALPVAVIAAVTGNPPDARAVEAIPPLSASDLAILAGAWLGQAPPAEPIAAALHARSGGLPLNARTLI
;
A
#
# COMPACT_ATOMS: atom_id res chain seq x y z
N MET A 1 -3.98 8.26 -11.98
CA MET A 1 -2.59 7.74 -11.91
C MET A 1 -2.67 6.22 -11.88
N GLY A 2 -1.95 5.49 -12.74
CA GLY A 2 -2.02 4.02 -12.84
C GLY A 2 -1.43 3.24 -11.65
N LYS A 3 -1.47 3.81 -10.44
CA LYS A 3 -0.83 3.30 -9.21
C LYS A 3 -1.39 1.93 -8.82
N THR A 4 -2.71 1.78 -8.78
CA THR A 4 -3.38 0.49 -8.55
C THR A 4 -2.92 -0.57 -9.55
N ARG A 5 -2.84 -0.22 -10.85
CA ARG A 5 -2.36 -1.15 -11.87
C ARG A 5 -0.89 -1.51 -11.69
N LEU A 6 -0.06 -0.56 -11.26
CA LEU A 6 1.34 -0.82 -10.93
C LEU A 6 1.46 -1.76 -9.72
N LEU A 7 0.66 -1.54 -8.67
CA LEU A 7 0.64 -2.44 -7.50
C LEU A 7 0.17 -3.85 -7.89
N GLU A 8 -0.84 -3.99 -8.75
CA GLU A 8 -1.28 -5.30 -9.26
C GLU A 8 -0.21 -5.97 -10.12
N ALA A 9 0.52 -5.21 -10.96
CA ALA A 9 1.65 -5.73 -11.72
C ALA A 9 2.79 -6.21 -10.78
N LEU A 10 3.14 -5.41 -9.78
CA LEU A 10 4.12 -5.78 -8.75
C LEU A 10 3.69 -7.02 -7.96
N ARG A 11 2.40 -7.13 -7.65
CA ARG A 11 1.82 -8.32 -7.00
C ARG A 11 1.99 -9.55 -7.87
N ALA A 12 1.64 -9.47 -9.16
CA ALA A 12 1.77 -10.57 -10.10
C ALA A 12 3.24 -11.00 -10.25
N GLU A 13 4.16 -10.05 -10.42
CA GLU A 13 5.59 -10.31 -10.52
C GLU A 13 6.14 -10.96 -9.24
N ALA A 14 5.82 -10.41 -8.07
CA ALA A 14 6.26 -10.97 -6.80
C ALA A 14 5.68 -12.38 -6.54
N ALA A 15 4.45 -12.65 -6.97
CA ALA A 15 3.85 -13.97 -6.91
C ALA A 15 4.59 -14.98 -7.81
N THR A 16 5.00 -14.59 -9.03
CA THR A 16 5.83 -15.47 -9.89
C THR A 16 7.20 -15.77 -9.27
N GLY A 17 7.77 -14.82 -8.52
CA GLY A 17 8.98 -15.01 -7.73
C GLY A 17 8.78 -15.83 -6.44
N GLY A 18 7.57 -16.35 -6.21
CA GLY A 18 7.22 -17.16 -5.03
C GLY A 18 7.25 -16.39 -3.72
N ARG A 19 7.10 -15.05 -3.76
CA ARG A 19 6.97 -14.20 -2.57
C ARG A 19 5.50 -14.16 -2.14
N ARG A 20 5.28 -14.06 -0.83
CA ARG A 20 3.95 -13.79 -0.30
C ARG A 20 3.65 -12.30 -0.46
N VAL A 21 2.53 -11.98 -1.10
CA VAL A 21 2.08 -10.61 -1.30
C VAL A 21 0.73 -10.42 -0.63
N ILE A 22 0.59 -9.35 0.14
CA ILE A 22 -0.68 -8.88 0.68
C ILE A 22 -0.95 -7.54 0.02
N LEU A 23 -2.04 -7.45 -0.74
CA LEU A 23 -2.51 -6.19 -1.32
C LEU A 23 -3.76 -5.77 -0.55
N VAL A 24 -3.75 -4.54 -0.03
CA VAL A 24 -4.87 -3.95 0.70
C VAL A 24 -5.20 -2.58 0.10
N ASP A 25 -6.49 -2.31 -0.11
CA ASP A 25 -6.98 -0.96 -0.37
C ASP A 25 -7.33 -0.31 0.97
N ALA A 26 -6.63 0.76 1.34
CA ALA A 26 -6.82 1.38 2.64
C ALA A 26 -8.24 1.94 2.85
N ARG A 27 -8.99 2.16 1.77
CA ARG A 27 -10.40 2.59 1.82
C ARG A 27 -11.31 1.52 2.43
N ASP A 28 -10.92 0.25 2.34
CA ASP A 28 -11.70 -0.88 2.84
C ASP A 28 -11.50 -1.13 4.34
N SER A 29 -10.49 -0.51 4.96
CA SER A 29 -10.14 -0.73 6.37
C SER A 29 -11.13 -0.09 7.35
N GLY A 30 -11.85 0.94 6.94
CA GLY A 30 -12.64 1.79 7.84
C GLY A 30 -11.79 2.78 8.66
N PRO A 31 -12.44 3.68 9.44
CA PRO A 31 -11.77 4.84 10.03
C PRO A 31 -11.16 4.60 11.42
N ASN A 32 -11.34 3.41 12.00
CA ASN A 32 -10.95 3.15 13.38
C ASN A 32 -9.41 3.09 13.53
N PRO A 33 -8.87 3.45 14.70
CA PRO A 33 -7.44 3.26 14.97
C PRO A 33 -7.05 1.79 14.74
N PHE A 34 -5.93 1.60 14.05
CA PHE A 34 -5.35 0.30 13.69
C PHE A 34 -6.21 -0.57 12.76
N ALA A 35 -7.25 -0.01 12.13
CA ALA A 35 -8.15 -0.79 11.30
C ALA A 35 -7.43 -1.36 10.06
N LEU A 36 -6.52 -0.60 9.45
CA LEU A 36 -5.67 -1.10 8.36
C LEU A 36 -4.84 -2.31 8.78
N LEU A 37 -4.24 -2.29 9.97
CA LEU A 37 -3.49 -3.46 10.48
C LEU A 37 -4.40 -4.68 10.70
N GLY A 38 -5.63 -4.47 11.13
CA GLY A 38 -6.66 -5.51 11.21
C GLY A 38 -6.95 -6.13 9.85
N THR A 39 -7.19 -5.31 8.82
CA THR A 39 -7.40 -5.78 7.44
C THR A 39 -6.19 -6.54 6.91
N ILE A 40 -4.97 -6.08 7.17
CA ILE A 40 -3.74 -6.77 6.77
C ILE A 40 -3.64 -8.15 7.43
N ALA A 41 -3.95 -8.24 8.72
CA ALA A 41 -3.96 -9.52 9.44
C ALA A 41 -4.96 -10.49 8.82
N GLU A 42 -6.19 -10.03 8.58
CA GLU A 42 -7.26 -10.83 8.00
C GLU A 42 -6.91 -11.34 6.59
N LEU A 43 -6.45 -10.46 5.71
CA LEU A 43 -5.97 -10.83 4.36
C LEU A 43 -4.73 -11.75 4.42
N GLY A 44 -3.94 -11.62 5.48
CA GLY A 44 -2.84 -12.50 5.83
C GLY A 44 -3.28 -13.86 6.39
N GLY A 45 -4.58 -14.12 6.53
CA GLY A 45 -5.11 -15.35 7.10
C GLY A 45 -4.82 -15.51 8.59
N ARG A 46 -4.59 -14.40 9.31
CA ARG A 46 -4.39 -14.38 10.76
C ARG A 46 -5.45 -13.52 11.40
N LYS A 47 -6.08 -14.02 12.47
CA LYS A 47 -6.89 -13.17 13.34
C LYS A 47 -5.99 -12.51 14.39
N PRO A 48 -6.26 -11.25 14.77
CA PRO A 48 -5.61 -10.66 15.92
C PRO A 48 -5.79 -11.58 17.14
N GLY A 49 -4.74 -11.84 17.89
CA GLY A 49 -4.84 -12.59 19.13
C GLY A 49 -5.55 -11.76 20.23
N PRO A 50 -5.98 -12.39 21.32
CA PRO A 50 -6.70 -11.71 22.41
C PRO A 50 -5.93 -10.51 22.98
N GLY A 51 -4.60 -10.59 23.07
CA GLY A 51 -3.76 -9.49 23.51
C GLY A 51 -3.77 -8.30 22.55
N GLN A 52 -3.89 -8.53 21.24
CA GLN A 52 -4.00 -7.49 20.22
C GLN A 52 -5.41 -6.87 20.24
N GLU A 53 -6.46 -7.67 20.41
CA GLU A 53 -7.84 -7.19 20.55
C GLU A 53 -8.01 -6.29 21.80
N ILE A 54 -7.42 -6.69 22.93
CA ILE A 54 -7.43 -5.88 24.16
C ILE A 54 -6.68 -4.55 23.96
N LEU A 55 -5.55 -4.58 23.25
CA LEU A 55 -4.78 -3.38 22.93
C LEU A 55 -5.50 -2.47 21.93
N LEU A 56 -6.19 -3.04 20.93
CA LEU A 56 -7.06 -2.33 20.00
C LEU A 56 -8.21 -1.64 20.74
N ALA A 57 -8.87 -2.35 21.65
CA ALA A 57 -9.94 -1.81 22.47
C ALA A 57 -9.45 -0.73 23.45
N ALA A 58 -8.27 -0.92 24.06
CA ALA A 58 -7.68 0.03 25.00
C ALA A 58 -7.12 1.30 24.34
N LEU A 59 -6.75 1.25 23.07
CA LEU A 59 -6.30 2.42 22.30
C LEU A 59 -7.44 3.11 21.55
N GLY A 60 -8.58 2.43 21.36
CA GLY A 60 -9.84 3.01 20.90
C GLY A 60 -10.69 3.65 22.01
N GLY A 61 -10.31 3.49 23.28
CA GLY A 61 -10.89 4.14 24.45
C GLY A 61 -9.84 4.93 25.26
N ASP A 62 -10.28 5.78 26.19
CA ASP A 62 -9.39 6.53 27.09
C ASP A 62 -8.60 5.54 27.97
N PRO A 63 -7.27 5.39 27.79
CA PRO A 63 -6.48 4.38 28.49
C PRO A 63 -6.34 4.80 29.95
N GLY A 64 -7.30 4.40 30.77
CA GLY A 64 -7.27 4.56 32.21
C GLY A 64 -6.01 3.93 32.82
N GLY A 65 -5.02 4.77 33.14
CA GLY A 65 -3.98 4.49 34.14
C GLY A 65 -2.83 3.55 33.75
N LEU A 66 -2.77 3.00 32.54
CA LEU A 66 -1.58 2.31 32.05
C LEU A 66 -0.55 3.31 31.54
N ASP A 67 0.72 3.15 31.94
CA ASP A 67 1.82 3.96 31.41
C ASP A 67 1.86 3.81 29.89
N ARG A 68 1.46 4.89 29.20
CA ARG A 68 1.23 4.93 27.74
C ARG A 68 2.39 4.35 26.94
N ARG A 69 3.62 4.54 27.43
CA ARG A 69 4.84 3.97 26.82
C ARG A 69 4.87 2.45 26.88
N VAL A 70 4.49 1.86 28.00
CA VAL A 70 4.44 0.40 28.17
C VAL A 70 3.36 -0.20 27.27
N ALA A 71 2.21 0.47 27.15
CA ALA A 71 1.15 0.07 26.23
C ALA A 71 1.66 0.09 24.78
N GLU A 72 2.26 1.20 24.32
CA GLU A 72 2.80 1.35 22.96
C GLU A 72 3.87 0.30 22.61
N VAL A 73 4.82 0.03 23.52
CA VAL A 73 5.86 -0.99 23.31
C VAL A 73 5.25 -2.38 23.18
N ARG A 74 4.25 -2.71 24.00
CA ARG A 74 3.52 -3.99 23.89
C ARG A 74 2.71 -4.07 22.59
N THR A 75 2.08 -2.98 22.16
CA THR A 75 1.39 -2.92 20.86
C THR A 75 2.36 -3.22 19.72
N GLN A 76 3.52 -2.56 19.72
CA GLN A 76 4.55 -2.76 18.69
C GLN A 76 5.05 -4.20 18.66
N ALA A 77 5.35 -4.79 19.83
CA ALA A 77 5.79 -6.18 19.90
C ALA A 77 4.74 -7.15 19.35
N ALA A 78 3.48 -6.96 19.73
CA ALA A 78 2.39 -7.81 19.27
C ALA A 78 2.18 -7.73 17.75
N TRP A 79 2.28 -6.54 17.15
CA TRP A 79 2.21 -6.39 15.69
C TRP A 79 3.46 -6.88 14.98
N ALA A 80 4.65 -6.74 15.58
CA ALA A 80 5.88 -7.32 15.04
C ALA A 80 5.80 -8.84 14.96
N GLU A 81 5.27 -9.50 16.00
CA GLU A 81 5.02 -10.94 16.01
C GLU A 81 4.00 -11.35 14.95
N LEU A 82 2.89 -10.61 14.81
CA LEU A 82 1.89 -10.87 13.79
C LEU A 82 2.50 -10.80 12.39
N LEU A 83 3.21 -9.72 12.07
CA LEU A 83 3.87 -9.52 10.78
C LEU A 83 4.96 -10.56 10.51
N SER A 84 5.72 -10.96 11.53
CA SER A 84 6.72 -12.02 11.41
C SER A 84 6.04 -13.37 11.12
N GLY A 85 4.93 -13.64 11.79
CA GLY A 85 4.12 -14.82 11.54
C GLY A 85 3.49 -14.87 10.13
N LEU A 86 3.21 -13.73 9.51
CA LEU A 86 2.79 -13.68 8.10
C LEU A 86 3.90 -14.20 7.18
N ALA A 87 5.17 -13.96 7.53
CA ALA A 87 6.33 -14.40 6.76
C ALA A 87 6.70 -15.87 6.99
N GLU A 88 6.44 -16.43 8.17
CA GLU A 88 6.64 -17.87 8.42
C GLU A 88 5.86 -18.74 7.44
N GLY A 89 4.64 -18.32 7.07
CA GLY A 89 3.84 -18.99 6.05
C GLY A 89 4.35 -18.83 4.60
N ALA A 90 5.34 -17.97 4.36
CA ALA A 90 5.93 -17.74 3.04
C ALA A 90 7.09 -18.71 2.71
N GLY A 91 7.55 -19.50 3.68
CA GLY A 91 8.71 -20.38 3.55
C GLY A 91 10.03 -19.70 3.96
N PHE A 92 11.03 -20.52 4.31
CA PHE A 92 12.29 -20.08 4.93
C PHE A 92 12.99 -18.99 4.08
N GLY A 93 13.33 -17.86 4.72
CA GLY A 93 14.05 -16.76 4.08
C GLY A 93 13.22 -15.85 3.15
N LYS A 94 11.91 -16.10 2.99
CA LYS A 94 11.06 -15.27 2.12
C LYS A 94 10.46 -14.09 2.87
N ARG A 95 10.59 -12.90 2.28
CA ARG A 95 9.97 -11.66 2.77
C ARG A 95 8.52 -11.58 2.29
N VAL A 96 7.64 -11.04 3.12
CA VAL A 96 6.29 -10.63 2.74
C VAL A 96 6.37 -9.25 2.10
N LEU A 97 5.70 -9.09 0.97
CA LEU A 97 5.49 -7.80 0.34
C LEU A 97 4.09 -7.30 0.70
N LEU A 98 4.00 -6.23 1.46
CA LEU A 98 2.75 -5.55 1.77
C LEU A 98 2.59 -4.36 0.81
N LEU A 99 1.55 -4.41 0.00
CA LEU A 99 1.16 -3.36 -0.93
C LEU A 99 -0.10 -2.68 -0.39
N ILE A 100 -0.03 -1.38 -0.15
CA ILE A 100 -1.14 -0.57 0.35
C ILE A 100 -1.54 0.41 -0.74
N ASP A 101 -2.73 0.25 -1.30
CA ASP A 101 -3.31 1.21 -2.23
C ASP A 101 -4.10 2.29 -1.48
N ASN A 102 -4.17 3.49 -2.06
CA ASN A 102 -4.86 4.66 -1.51
C ASN A 102 -4.49 4.94 -0.05
N ALA A 103 -3.21 4.85 0.31
CA ALA A 103 -2.79 4.91 1.70
C ALA A 103 -3.10 6.24 2.41
N GLU A 104 -3.45 7.30 1.68
CA GLU A 104 -4.04 8.53 2.23
C GLU A 104 -5.36 8.31 2.99
N ALA A 105 -6.07 7.21 2.73
CA ALA A 105 -7.31 6.84 3.40
C ALA A 105 -7.08 5.98 4.66
N ALA A 106 -5.84 5.57 4.93
CA ALA A 106 -5.52 4.74 6.09
C ALA A 106 -5.55 5.54 7.39
N ASP A 107 -5.86 4.86 8.50
CA ASP A 107 -5.74 5.47 9.83
C ASP A 107 -4.27 5.76 10.18
N GLU A 108 -4.03 6.92 10.77
CA GLU A 108 -2.67 7.39 11.08
C GLU A 108 -1.94 6.46 12.05
N ALA A 109 -2.66 5.84 12.98
CA ALA A 109 -2.07 4.92 13.97
C ALA A 109 -1.46 3.68 13.30
N SER A 110 -2.16 3.08 12.33
CA SER A 110 -1.64 2.00 11.49
C SER A 110 -0.40 2.42 10.71
N LEU A 111 -0.43 3.57 10.04
CA LEU A 111 0.70 4.04 9.23
C LEU A 111 1.93 4.32 10.10
N ARG A 112 1.76 4.98 11.25
CA ARG A 112 2.84 5.22 12.22
C ARG A 112 3.41 3.90 12.75
N MET A 113 2.54 2.95 13.08
CA MET A 113 2.96 1.61 13.54
C MET A 113 3.75 0.88 12.46
N LEU A 114 3.26 0.82 11.21
CA LEU A 114 3.96 0.21 10.09
C LEU A 114 5.32 0.88 9.82
N SER A 115 5.39 2.21 9.88
CA SER A 115 6.65 2.95 9.73
C SER A 115 7.63 2.61 10.86
N ALA A 116 7.17 2.57 12.11
CA ALA A 116 8.00 2.20 13.26
C ALA A 116 8.52 0.75 13.16
N LEU A 117 7.65 -0.16 12.74
CA LEU A 117 7.96 -1.58 12.59
C LEU A 117 8.96 -1.82 11.45
N THR A 118 8.69 -1.31 10.25
CA THR A 118 9.60 -1.43 9.10
C THR A 118 10.95 -0.76 9.34
N ARG A 119 11.02 0.22 10.25
CA ARG A 119 12.29 0.83 10.64
C ARG A 119 13.24 -0.12 11.37
N ARG A 120 12.70 -1.12 12.07
CA ARG A 120 13.47 -2.16 12.74
C ARG A 120 13.92 -3.20 11.70
N SER A 121 15.22 -3.34 11.52
CA SER A 121 15.87 -4.11 10.44
C SER A 121 15.57 -5.62 10.42
N ALA A 122 14.93 -6.16 11.45
CA ALA A 122 14.69 -7.59 11.60
C ALA A 122 13.36 -8.09 11.00
N LEU A 123 12.43 -7.19 10.62
CA LEU A 123 11.15 -7.66 10.11
C LEU A 123 11.25 -8.17 8.67
N PRO A 124 10.77 -9.38 8.37
CA PRO A 124 10.74 -9.93 7.02
C PRO A 124 9.62 -9.34 6.16
N VAL A 125 9.32 -8.04 6.30
CA VAL A 125 8.23 -7.36 5.59
C VAL A 125 8.75 -6.12 4.86
N ALA A 126 8.50 -6.05 3.56
CA ALA A 126 8.66 -4.84 2.77
C ALA A 126 7.29 -4.19 2.57
N VAL A 127 7.18 -2.88 2.78
CA VAL A 127 5.93 -2.13 2.63
C VAL A 127 6.08 -1.14 1.48
N ILE A 128 5.15 -1.19 0.53
CA ILE A 128 5.00 -0.21 -0.55
C ILE A 128 3.61 0.39 -0.42
N ALA A 129 3.53 1.70 -0.27
CA ALA A 129 2.28 2.43 -0.17
C ALA A 129 2.12 3.36 -1.39
N ALA A 130 1.01 3.24 -2.10
CA ALA A 130 0.61 4.21 -3.12
C ALA A 130 -0.21 5.31 -2.45
N VAL A 131 0.26 6.56 -2.58
CA VAL A 131 -0.42 7.74 -2.07
C VAL A 131 -0.68 8.75 -3.17
N THR A 132 -1.68 9.61 -2.98
CA THR A 132 -1.81 10.86 -3.75
C THR A 132 -1.23 12.01 -2.94
N GLY A 133 -0.24 12.71 -3.51
CA GLY A 133 0.47 13.80 -2.83
C GLY A 133 1.74 13.33 -2.12
N ASN A 134 2.17 14.08 -1.10
CA ASN A 134 3.41 13.80 -0.37
C ASN A 134 3.15 12.81 0.77
N PRO A 135 3.79 11.63 0.78
CA PRO A 135 3.68 10.71 1.90
C PRO A 135 4.39 11.28 3.14
N PRO A 136 3.74 11.35 4.31
CA PRO A 136 4.46 11.59 5.55
C PRO A 136 5.31 10.35 5.90
N ASP A 137 6.55 10.59 6.36
CA ASP A 137 7.42 9.59 6.99
C ASP A 137 7.86 8.36 6.16
N ALA A 138 7.84 8.47 4.82
CA ALA A 138 8.39 7.45 3.92
C ALA A 138 9.93 7.38 3.96
N ARG A 139 10.48 6.16 3.87
CA ARG A 139 11.94 5.93 3.77
C ARG A 139 12.50 6.28 2.38
N ALA A 140 11.70 6.04 1.36
CA ALA A 140 11.98 6.33 -0.02
C ALA A 140 10.67 6.72 -0.71
N VAL A 141 10.72 7.67 -1.62
CA VAL A 141 9.56 8.16 -2.36
C VAL A 141 9.90 8.08 -3.84
N GLU A 142 9.09 7.34 -4.58
CA GLU A 142 9.17 7.29 -6.04
C GLU A 142 7.97 8.03 -6.60
N ALA A 143 8.23 9.17 -7.27
CA ALA A 143 7.18 9.93 -7.94
C ALA A 143 6.90 9.31 -9.30
N ILE A 144 5.63 9.02 -9.60
CA ILE A 144 5.21 8.61 -10.94
C ILE A 144 4.77 9.87 -11.69
N PRO A 145 5.59 10.40 -12.62
CA PRO A 145 5.24 11.59 -13.36
C PRO A 145 4.06 11.31 -14.32
N PRO A 146 3.35 12.36 -14.74
CA PRO A 146 2.46 12.25 -15.90
C PRO A 146 3.22 11.74 -17.12
N LEU A 147 2.51 10.98 -17.97
CA LEU A 147 3.08 10.44 -19.20
C LEU A 147 3.35 11.55 -20.21
N SER A 148 4.43 11.40 -20.97
CA SER A 148 4.70 12.26 -22.12
C SER A 148 3.64 12.09 -23.21
N ALA A 149 3.58 13.01 -24.17
CA ALA A 149 2.68 12.89 -25.32
C ALA A 149 2.96 11.62 -26.13
N SER A 150 4.22 11.25 -26.32
CA SER A 150 4.60 10.01 -27.01
C SER A 150 4.16 8.76 -26.25
N ASP A 151 4.33 8.73 -24.93
CA ASP A 151 3.90 7.59 -24.11
C ASP A 151 2.38 7.44 -24.11
N LEU A 152 1.65 8.56 -24.05
CA LEU A 152 0.19 8.56 -24.20
C LEU A 152 -0.24 8.07 -25.58
N ALA A 153 0.48 8.42 -26.64
CA ALA A 153 0.20 7.93 -27.99
C ALA A 153 0.34 6.41 -28.07
N ILE A 154 1.45 5.87 -27.55
CA ILE A 154 1.69 4.42 -27.50
C ILE A 154 0.57 3.73 -26.72
N LEU A 155 0.23 4.28 -25.56
CA LEU A 155 -0.83 3.74 -24.70
C LEU A 155 -2.22 3.80 -25.35
N ALA A 156 -2.54 4.89 -26.06
CA ALA A 156 -3.78 5.05 -26.81
C ALA A 156 -3.89 4.04 -27.96
N GLY A 157 -2.80 3.86 -28.73
CA GLY A 157 -2.73 2.83 -29.77
C GLY A 157 -2.99 1.44 -29.20
N ALA A 158 -2.36 1.11 -28.07
CA ALA A 158 -2.57 -0.17 -27.40
C ALA A 158 -4.03 -0.39 -26.93
N TRP A 159 -4.72 0.65 -26.44
CA TRP A 159 -6.14 0.54 -26.06
C TRP A 159 -7.07 0.32 -27.25
N LEU A 160 -6.77 0.94 -28.39
CA LEU A 160 -7.57 0.84 -29.61
C LEU A 160 -7.21 -0.39 -30.47
N GLY A 161 -6.13 -1.10 -30.13
CA GLY A 161 -5.59 -2.18 -30.97
C GLY A 161 -5.03 -1.66 -32.29
N GLN A 162 -4.48 -0.44 -32.30
CA GLN A 162 -4.01 0.26 -33.49
C GLN A 162 -2.60 0.83 -33.30
N ALA A 163 -2.01 1.29 -34.39
CA ALA A 163 -0.76 2.06 -34.32
C ALA A 163 -0.95 3.34 -33.48
N PRO A 164 0.12 3.85 -32.84
CA PRO A 164 0.05 5.10 -32.09
C PRO A 164 -0.49 6.24 -32.97
N PRO A 165 -1.37 7.11 -32.44
CA PRO A 165 -1.89 8.24 -33.18
C PRO A 165 -0.75 9.19 -33.58
N ALA A 166 -0.96 9.91 -34.68
CA ALA A 166 -0.01 10.90 -35.16
C ALA A 166 0.29 11.97 -34.08
N GLU A 167 1.49 12.55 -34.15
CA GLU A 167 2.01 13.49 -33.15
C GLU A 167 1.05 14.66 -32.79
N PRO A 168 0.31 15.29 -33.74
CA PRO A 168 -0.64 16.34 -33.38
C PRO A 168 -1.80 15.85 -32.51
N ILE A 169 -2.27 14.63 -32.74
CA ILE A 169 -3.36 14.01 -31.96
C ILE A 169 -2.82 13.62 -30.57
N ALA A 170 -1.61 13.08 -30.50
CA ALA A 170 -0.92 12.78 -29.25
C ALA A 170 -0.71 14.04 -28.39
N ALA A 171 -0.27 15.15 -29.00
CA ALA A 171 -0.09 16.43 -28.33
C ALA A 171 -1.43 16.99 -27.80
N ALA A 172 -2.49 16.92 -28.60
CA ALA A 172 -3.83 17.36 -28.18
C ALA A 172 -4.38 16.51 -27.02
N LEU A 173 -4.22 15.19 -27.09
CA LEU A 173 -4.60 14.27 -26.02
C LEU A 173 -3.82 14.56 -24.74
N HIS A 174 -2.51 14.78 -24.84
CA HIS A 174 -1.66 15.14 -23.71
C HIS A 174 -2.08 16.48 -23.09
N ALA A 175 -2.30 17.51 -23.89
CA ALA A 175 -2.75 18.82 -23.41
C ALA A 175 -4.08 18.77 -22.65
N ARG A 176 -5.03 17.94 -23.12
CA ARG A 176 -6.35 17.79 -22.49
C ARG A 176 -6.36 16.88 -21.27
N SER A 177 -5.51 15.86 -21.26
CA SER A 177 -5.43 14.89 -20.14
C SER A 177 -4.43 15.31 -19.07
N GLY A 178 -3.52 16.24 -19.37
CA GLY A 178 -2.39 16.60 -18.51
C GLY A 178 -1.37 15.47 -18.34
N GLY A 179 -1.23 14.58 -19.34
CA GLY A 179 -0.38 13.40 -19.23
C GLY A 179 -0.96 12.27 -18.38
N LEU A 180 -2.21 12.39 -17.90
CA LEU A 180 -2.81 11.40 -17.00
C LEU A 180 -3.49 10.27 -17.77
N PRO A 181 -3.07 9.00 -17.59
CA PRO A 181 -3.59 7.87 -18.37
C PRO A 181 -5.12 7.69 -18.30
N LEU A 182 -5.70 7.83 -17.10
CA LEU A 182 -7.14 7.64 -16.93
C LEU A 182 -7.94 8.75 -17.62
N ASN A 183 -7.48 10.00 -17.55
CA ASN A 183 -8.11 11.12 -18.24
C ASN A 183 -7.96 10.97 -19.75
N ALA A 184 -6.79 10.54 -20.24
CA ALA A 184 -6.59 10.27 -21.66
C ALA A 184 -7.55 9.18 -22.16
N ARG A 185 -7.77 8.12 -21.37
CA ARG A 185 -8.71 7.05 -21.71
C ARG A 185 -10.16 7.53 -21.83
N THR A 186 -10.60 8.50 -21.03
CA THR A 186 -11.97 9.03 -21.13
C THR A 186 -12.18 9.96 -22.32
N LEU A 187 -11.11 10.36 -23.01
CA LEU A 187 -11.13 11.26 -24.15
C LEU A 187 -11.10 10.53 -25.50
N ILE A 188 -10.98 9.20 -25.49
CA ILE A 188 -10.90 8.30 -26.65
C ILE A 188 -12.10 7.36 -26.59
#